data_AF-A0A941SMH7-F1
#
_entry.id   AF-A0A941SMH7-F1
#
_cell.length_a   1.000
_cell.length_b   1.000
_cell.length_c   1.000
_cell.angle_alpha   90.00
_cell.angle_beta   90.00
_cell.angle_gamma   90.00
#
_symmetry.space_group_name_H-M   'P 1'
#
loop_
_entity.id
_entity.type
_entity.pdbx_description
1 polymer ?
#
loop_
_entity_poly.entity_id
_entity_poly.type
_entity_poly.pdbx_seq_one_letter_code
_entity_poly.pdbx_strand_id
1 'polypeptide(L)' 'MKTITTVAARENFAELINQASYGGRRVILTRRGKPVAALVSLKDLRILEDGPEGEKNGSDKV' A
#
# COMPACT_ATOMS: atom_id res chain seq x y z
N MET A 1 -10.71 -4.91 -3.49
CA MET A 1 -9.28 -4.57 -3.30
C MET A 1 -8.46 -5.69 -3.90
N LYS A 2 -7.45 -5.40 -4.74
CA LYS A 2 -6.66 -6.45 -5.43
C LYS A 2 -5.58 -6.96 -4.49
N THR A 3 -5.35 -8.27 -4.44
CA THR A 3 -4.29 -8.87 -3.63
C THR A 3 -3.25 -9.50 -4.55
N ILE A 4 -1.97 -9.17 -4.36
CA ILE A 4 -0.87 -9.72 -5.16
C ILE A 4 0.29 -10.12 -4.26
N THR A 5 1.14 -11.04 -4.71
CA THR A 5 2.37 -11.36 -4.00
C THR A 5 3.40 -10.24 -4.18
N THR A 6 4.31 -10.10 -3.21
CA THR A 6 5.44 -9.15 -3.35
C THR A 6 6.35 -9.45 -4.54
N VAL A 7 6.35 -10.70 -5.05
CA VAL A 7 7.10 -11.09 -6.24
C VAL A 7 6.43 -10.53 -7.50
N ALA A 8 5.14 -10.81 -7.69
CA ALA A 8 4.37 -10.28 -8.81
C ALA A 8 4.30 -8.73 -8.79
N ALA A 9 4.30 -8.13 -7.60
CA ALA A 9 4.34 -6.68 -7.43
C ALA A 9 5.63 -6.07 -7.98
N ARG A 10 6.77 -6.74 -7.78
CA ARG A 10 8.08 -6.27 -8.26
C ARG A 10 8.15 -6.29 -9.77
N GLU A 11 7.61 -7.32 -10.40
CA GLU A 11 7.58 -7.48 -11.86
C GLU A 11 6.72 -6.42 -12.55
N ASN A 12 5.65 -5.96 -11.90
CA ASN A 12 4.67 -5.03 -12.47
C ASN A 12 4.64 -3.68 -11.74
N PHE A 13 5.74 -3.29 -11.10
CA PHE A 13 5.74 -2.20 -10.13
C PHE A 13 5.30 -0.86 -10.72
N ALA A 14 5.83 -0.49 -11.88
CA ALA A 14 5.49 0.77 -12.55
C ALA A 14 4.00 0.86 -12.91
N GLU A 15 3.41 -0.25 -13.40
CA GLU A 15 1.98 -0.29 -13.72
C GLU A 15 1.13 -0.13 -12.46
N LEU A 16 1.50 -0.79 -11.36
CA LEU A 16 0.79 -0.69 -10.09
C LEU A 16 0.83 0.73 -9.51
N ILE A 17 1.97 1.42 -9.62
CA ILE A 17 2.09 2.83 -9.23
C ILE A 17 1.15 3.70 -10.08
N ASN A 18 1.16 3.55 -11.40
CA ASN A 18 0.28 4.32 -12.27
C ASN A 18 -1.20 4.06 -11.96
N GLN A 19 -1.57 2.81 -11.69
CA GLN A 19 -2.93 2.43 -11.31
C GLN A 19 -3.36 2.99 -9.96
N ALA A 20 -2.44 3.07 -8.99
CA ALA A 20 -2.72 3.70 -7.69
C ALA A 20 -2.84 5.22 -7.82
N SER A 21 -1.92 5.87 -8.53
CA SER A 21 -1.87 7.33 -8.69
C SER A 21 -3.03 7.88 -9.52
N TYR A 22 -3.31 7.28 -10.68
CA TYR A 22 -4.32 7.80 -11.62
C TYR A 22 -5.66 7.08 -11.53
N GLY A 23 -5.62 5.76 -11.27
CA GLY A 23 -6.82 4.93 -11.24
C GLY A 23 -7.48 4.81 -9.88
N GLY A 24 -6.90 5.41 -8.82
CA GLY A 24 -7.37 5.27 -7.44
C GLY A 24 -7.41 3.82 -6.95
N ARG A 25 -6.67 2.90 -7.59
CA ARG A 25 -6.71 1.49 -7.24
C ARG A 25 -5.86 1.23 -6.02
N ARG A 26 -6.41 0.48 -5.06
CA ARG A 26 -5.71 0.04 -3.85
C ARG A 26 -5.38 -1.45 -3.94
N VAL A 27 -4.14 -1.81 -3.59
CA VAL A 27 -3.60 -3.17 -3.72
C VAL A 27 -3.02 -3.62 -2.39
N ILE A 28 -3.37 -4.84 -1.96
CA ILE A 28 -2.73 -5.52 -0.83
C ILE A 28 -1.57 -6.36 -1.34
N LEU A 29 -0.40 -6.13 -0.74
CA LEU A 29 0.79 -6.94 -0.96
C LEU A 29 0.82 -8.08 0.04
N THR A 30 1.12 -9.28 -0.46
CA THR A 30 1.20 -10.49 0.37
C THR A 30 2.55 -11.17 0.27
N ARG A 31 2.94 -11.79 1.38
CA ARG A 31 4.10 -12.67 1.47
C ARG A 31 3.68 -13.96 2.15
N ARG A 32 3.91 -15.11 1.48
CA ARG A 32 3.47 -16.43 1.96
C ARG A 32 1.97 -16.45 2.31
N GLY A 33 1.14 -15.82 1.46
CA GLY A 33 -0.31 -15.73 1.64
C GLY A 33 -0.79 -14.74 2.71
N LYS A 34 0.12 -14.14 3.50
CA LYS A 34 -0.25 -13.16 4.54
C LYS A 34 -0.13 -11.73 4.01
N PRO A 35 -1.08 -10.83 4.33
CA PRO A 35 -0.96 -9.41 4.00
C PRO A 35 0.21 -8.79 4.76
N VAL A 36 1.00 -7.95 4.09
CA VAL A 36 2.19 -7.32 4.68
C VAL A 36 2.29 -5.82 4.42
N ALA A 37 1.64 -5.31 3.36
CA ALA A 37 1.63 -3.89 3.03
C ALA A 37 0.44 -3.58 2.10
N ALA A 38 0.12 -2.30 1.93
CA ALA A 38 -0.84 -1.82 0.95
C ALA A 38 -0.21 -0.73 0.08
N LEU A 39 -0.50 -0.76 -1.22
CA LEU A 39 -0.24 0.35 -2.13
C LEU A 39 -1.54 1.14 -2.30
N VAL A 40 -1.47 2.44 -2.01
CA VAL A 40 -2.58 3.39 -2.11
C VAL A 40 -2.11 4.67 -2.80
N SER A 41 -3.05 5.50 -3.26
CA SER A 41 -2.72 6.82 -3.79
C SER A 41 -2.24 7.76 -2.67
N LEU A 42 -1.46 8.79 -3.01
CA LEU A 42 -1.06 9.80 -2.02
C LEU A 42 -2.26 10.56 -1.43
N LYS A 43 -3.31 10.77 -2.24
CA LYS A 43 -4.57 11.37 -1.76
C LYS A 43 -5.21 10.52 -0.66
N ASP A 44 -5.27 9.20 -0.88
CA ASP A 44 -5.80 8.27 0.12
C ASP A 44 -4.90 8.19 1.35
N LEU A 45 -3.57 8.14 1.16
CA LEU A 45 -2.62 8.16 2.26
C LEU A 45 -2.84 9.40 3.14
N ARG A 46 -3.03 10.58 2.54
CA ARG A 46 -3.27 11.82 3.29
C ARG A 46 -4.52 11.73 4.16
N ILE A 47 -5.60 11.16 3.65
CA ILE A 47 -6.85 10.95 4.42
C ILE A 47 -6.62 9.95 5.57
N LEU A 48 -5.82 8.91 5.34
CA LEU A 48 -5.47 7.93 6.37
C LEU A 48 -4.59 8.53 7.47
N GLU A 49 -3.64 9.40 7.11
CA GLU A 49 -2.79 10.14 8.04
C GLU A 49 -3.57 11.21 8.83
N ASP A 50 -4.56 11.85 8.21
CA ASP A 50 -5.41 12.88 8.83
C ASP A 50 -6.57 12.27 9.66
N GLY A 51 -6.77 10.94 9.64
CA GLY A 51 -7.81 10.22 10.39
C GLY A 51 -7.47 9.98 11.87
N PRO A 52 -8.42 9.51 12.70
CA PRO A 52 -8.28 9.43 14.16
C PRO A 52 -7.25 8.38 14.67
N GLU A 53 -6.55 7.65 13.80
CA GLU A 53 -5.61 6.57 14.17
C GLU A 53 -4.14 6.92 13.87
N GLY A 54 -3.75 8.18 14.10
CA GLY A 54 -2.35 8.60 14.15
C GLY A 54 -1.53 8.03 15.32
N GLU A 55 -2.09 7.11 16.12
CA GLU A 55 -1.38 6.45 17.21
C GLU A 55 -1.04 5.00 16.86
N LYS A 56 0.26 4.68 16.93
CA LYS A 56 0.90 3.35 16.89
C LYS A 56 1.35 2.84 15.51
N ASN A 57 2.45 3.41 15.02
CA ASN A 57 3.69 2.63 14.80
C ASN A 57 4.80 3.51 14.19
N GLY A 58 5.42 4.33 15.04
CA GLY A 58 6.78 4.81 14.86
C GLY A 58 7.73 4.00 15.74
N SER A 59 7.85 2.70 15.50
CA SER A 59 8.89 1.87 16.11
C SER A 59 9.79 1.31 15.03
N ASP A 60 10.53 2.22 14.39
CA ASP A 60 11.89 1.94 13.94
C ASP A 60 12.62 3.28 13.76
N LYS A 61 13.06 3.83 14.89
CA LYS A 61 14.13 4.82 14.94
C LYS A 61 15.00 4.46 16.15
N VAL A 62 15.88 3.49 15.93
CA VAL A 62 17.06 3.22 16.76
C VAL A 62 18.28 3.34 15.86
#